data_AF-A0A2W4R8Z5-F1
#
_entry.id   AF-A0A2W4R8Z5-F1
#
_cell.length_a   1.000
_cell.length_b   1.000
_cell.length_c   1.000
_cell.angle_alpha   90.00
_cell.angle_beta   90.00
_cell.angle_gamma   90.00
#
_symmetry.space_group_name_H-M   'P 1'
#
loop_
_entity.id
_entity.type
_entity.pdbx_description
1 polymer ?
#
loop_
_entity_poly.entity_id
_entity_poly.type
_entity_poly.pdbx_seq_one_letter_code
_entity_poly.pdbx_strand_id
1 'polypeptide(L)'
;MIACASAIASQNGEWPKPPASVAQATEAVPTDEDLLAARPDDWLTYNRSFSADRYSPLDEINTRNAHRLQVACVFQLGHIGSFETSPVVFGGRMYVTTAYKTFALDAATCRPLWSHTYTPSGPEHMIGNRGVALYDGKVFRGTSDAHLLALDAASGKLL
;
A
#
# COMPACT_ATOMS: atom_id res chain seq x y z
N MET A 1 -9.32 27.84 -21.47
CA MET A 1 -8.22 28.15 -20.52
C MET A 1 -8.35 27.18 -19.36
N ILE A 2 -7.56 26.11 -19.37
CA ILE A 2 -7.54 25.12 -18.28
C ILE A 2 -6.49 25.62 -17.28
N ALA A 3 -6.96 26.04 -16.10
CA ALA A 3 -6.08 26.35 -14.99
C ALA A 3 -5.57 25.03 -14.40
N CYS A 4 -4.26 24.78 -14.52
CA CYS A 4 -3.55 23.81 -13.71
C CYS A 4 -3.71 24.21 -12.24
N ALA A 5 -4.43 23.41 -11.46
CA ALA A 5 -4.44 23.56 -10.02
C ALA A 5 -3.05 23.18 -9.49
N SER A 6 -2.33 24.19 -9.01
CA SER A 6 -1.08 24.06 -8.29
C SER A 6 -1.23 23.05 -7.17
N ALA A 7 -0.42 21.99 -7.20
CA ALA A 7 -0.14 21.20 -6.02
C ALA A 7 0.39 22.15 -4.94
N ILE A 8 -0.23 22.13 -3.76
CA ILE A 8 0.31 22.82 -2.59
C ILE A 8 1.55 22.05 -2.18
N ALA A 9 2.66 22.37 -2.82
CA ALA A 9 3.96 22.03 -2.32
C ALA A 9 4.24 22.91 -1.09
N SER A 10 4.95 22.34 -0.11
CA SER A 10 5.70 23.09 0.89
C SER A 10 6.48 24.22 0.20
N GLN A 11 6.76 25.32 0.91
CA GLN A 11 7.22 26.61 0.36
C GLN A 11 8.43 26.57 -0.60
N ASN A 12 9.11 25.42 -0.74
CA ASN A 12 10.23 25.17 -1.65
C ASN A 12 10.05 23.97 -2.60
N GLY A 13 8.85 23.42 -2.79
CA GLY A 13 8.66 22.25 -3.68
C GLY A 13 9.00 20.90 -3.05
N GLU A 14 9.61 20.89 -1.86
CA GLU A 14 10.10 19.68 -1.19
C GLU A 14 9.23 19.33 0.01
N TRP A 15 8.72 18.09 0.02
CA TRP A 15 8.03 17.52 1.16
C TRP A 15 8.99 17.36 2.36
N PRO A 16 8.50 17.44 3.61
CA PRO A 16 9.30 17.09 4.77
C PRO A 16 9.92 15.72 4.56
N LYS A 17 11.23 15.60 4.76
CA LYS A 17 11.88 14.28 4.68
C LYS A 17 11.19 13.34 5.68
N PRO A 18 10.91 12.09 5.29
CA PRO A 18 10.35 11.11 6.22
C PRO A 18 11.25 11.04 7.46
N PRO A 19 10.66 10.90 8.67
CA PRO A 19 11.46 10.74 9.86
C PRO A 19 12.35 9.50 9.72
N ALA A 20 13.57 9.58 10.25
CA ALA A 20 14.57 8.51 10.14
C ALA A 20 14.11 7.17 10.77
N SER A 21 13.02 7.19 11.55
CA SER A 21 12.37 6.03 12.13
C SER A 21 11.63 5.14 11.12
N VAL A 22 11.30 5.64 9.92
CA VAL A 22 10.59 4.84 8.92
C VAL A 22 11.60 4.03 8.10
N ALA A 23 11.54 2.70 8.24
CA ALA A 23 12.36 1.80 7.45
C ALA A 23 12.06 1.96 5.95
N GLN A 24 13.12 2.06 5.15
CA GLN A 24 13.01 2.01 3.68
C GLN A 24 12.57 0.61 3.23
N ALA A 25 11.98 0.54 2.04
CA ALA A 25 11.52 -0.74 1.51
C ALA A 25 12.65 -1.74 1.30
N THR A 26 12.49 -2.92 1.88
CA THR A 26 13.35 -4.07 1.69
C THR A 26 12.75 -5.05 0.67
N GLU A 27 13.54 -6.02 0.22
CA GLU A 27 13.06 -7.18 -0.56
C GLU A 27 12.74 -8.38 0.33
N ALA A 28 12.60 -8.17 1.64
CA ALA A 28 12.26 -9.24 2.57
C ALA A 28 10.86 -9.79 2.29
N VAL A 29 10.70 -11.08 2.58
CA VAL A 29 9.44 -11.81 2.42
C VAL A 29 8.92 -12.18 3.82
N PRO A 30 7.62 -11.97 4.12
CA PRO A 30 7.06 -12.41 5.40
C PRO A 30 7.18 -13.91 5.54
N THR A 31 7.73 -14.36 6.66
CA THR A 31 7.72 -15.76 7.08
C THR A 31 6.35 -16.14 7.66
N ASP A 32 6.09 -17.44 7.85
CA ASP A 32 4.90 -17.89 8.58
C ASP A 32 4.85 -17.33 10.00
N GLU A 33 6.01 -17.19 10.65
CA GLU A 33 6.11 -16.59 11.99
C GLU A 33 5.72 -15.11 11.96
N ASP A 34 6.20 -14.34 10.98
CA ASP A 34 5.81 -12.94 10.81
C ASP A 34 4.29 -12.80 10.63
N LEU A 35 3.67 -13.67 9.82
CA LEU A 35 2.23 -13.64 9.59
C LEU A 35 1.42 -13.98 10.85
N LEU A 36 1.89 -14.94 11.64
CA LEU A 36 1.25 -15.35 12.90
C LEU A 36 1.45 -14.32 14.02
N ALA A 37 2.57 -13.61 14.01
CA ALA A 37 2.99 -12.67 15.04
C ALA A 37 3.52 -11.36 14.44
N ALA A 38 2.64 -10.62 13.75
CA ALA A 38 3.01 -9.38 13.07
C ALA A 38 3.68 -8.39 14.04
N ARG A 39 4.88 -7.92 13.64
CA ARG A 39 5.63 -6.91 14.39
C ARG A 39 4.82 -5.60 14.48
N PRO A 40 5.03 -4.76 15.50
CA PRO A 40 4.30 -3.49 15.68
C PRO A 40 4.32 -2.55 14.48
N ASP A 41 5.41 -2.53 13.72
CA ASP A 41 5.67 -1.69 12.55
C ASP A 41 5.11 -2.26 11.23
N ASP A 42 4.66 -3.52 11.22
CA ASP A 42 4.11 -4.16 10.03
C ASP A 42 2.57 -4.19 10.04
N TRP A 43 1.99 -4.22 8.84
CA TRP A 43 0.55 -4.36 8.59
C TRP A 43 0.34 -5.47 7.54
N LEU A 44 0.46 -6.72 7.97
CA LEU A 44 0.63 -7.87 7.07
C LEU A 44 -0.65 -8.37 6.39
N THR A 45 -1.83 -8.03 6.92
CA THR A 45 -3.11 -8.47 6.37
C THR A 45 -4.07 -7.30 6.19
N TYR A 46 -5.20 -7.55 5.52
CA TYR A 46 -6.27 -6.55 5.35
C TYR A 46 -6.69 -5.86 6.66
N ASN A 47 -6.69 -6.60 7.78
CA ASN A 47 -7.05 -6.11 9.11
C ASN A 47 -5.84 -6.07 10.07
N ARG A 48 -4.63 -5.79 9.55
CA ARG A 48 -3.32 -5.84 10.24
C ARG A 48 -2.81 -7.25 10.50
N SER A 49 -3.54 -8.02 11.30
CA SER A 49 -3.15 -9.34 11.82
C SER A 49 -4.30 -10.36 11.67
N PHE A 50 -4.04 -11.63 11.97
CA PHE A 50 -5.09 -12.65 11.96
C PHE A 50 -6.14 -12.50 13.08
N SER A 51 -5.87 -11.71 14.14
CA SER A 51 -6.92 -11.33 15.12
C SER A 51 -7.96 -10.39 14.51
N ALA A 52 -7.63 -9.74 13.39
CA ALA A 52 -8.51 -8.86 12.63
C ALA A 52 -9.09 -7.66 13.41
N ASP A 53 -8.42 -7.22 14.47
CA ASP A 53 -8.86 -6.12 15.35
C ASP A 53 -8.60 -4.72 14.79
N ARG A 54 -7.78 -4.60 13.73
CA ARG A 54 -7.33 -3.32 13.14
C ARG A 54 -6.70 -2.36 14.16
N TYR A 55 -6.13 -2.89 15.24
CA TYR A 55 -5.49 -2.10 16.29
C TYR A 55 -3.98 -1.99 16.03
N SER A 56 -3.38 -0.81 16.14
CA SER A 56 -1.91 -0.65 16.12
C SER A 56 -1.40 -0.39 17.54
N PRO A 57 -0.34 -1.08 18.01
CA PRO A 57 0.26 -0.82 19.32
C PRO A 57 1.23 0.39 19.30
N LEU A 58 1.49 1.00 18.14
CA LEU A 58 2.37 2.18 18.04
C LEU A 58 1.72 3.41 18.70
N ASP A 59 2.52 4.18 19.44
CA ASP A 59 2.05 5.34 20.21
C ASP A 59 2.80 6.65 19.88
N GLU A 60 3.69 6.63 18.88
CA GLU A 60 4.43 7.82 18.41
C GLU A 60 3.46 8.97 18.07
N ILE A 61 2.35 8.65 17.39
CA ILE A 61 1.23 9.56 17.18
C ILE A 61 0.16 9.26 18.22
N ASN A 62 -0.21 10.28 18.99
CA ASN A 62 -1.20 10.17 20.06
C ASN A 62 -2.01 11.46 20.22
N THR A 63 -2.97 11.45 21.14
CA THR A 63 -3.89 12.59 21.37
C THR A 63 -3.19 13.89 21.75
N ARG A 64 -1.95 13.83 22.23
CA ARG A 64 -1.18 15.01 22.62
C ARG A 64 -0.45 15.67 21.45
N ASN A 65 -0.18 14.95 20.36
CA ASN A 65 0.64 15.45 19.26
C ASN A 65 0.02 15.30 17.85
N ALA A 66 -1.13 14.63 17.70
CA ALA A 66 -1.78 14.42 16.40
C ALA A 66 -2.09 15.72 15.64
N HIS A 67 -2.27 16.83 16.36
CA HIS A 67 -2.45 18.17 15.76
C HIS A 67 -1.23 18.68 14.98
N ARG A 68 -0.08 18.00 15.08
CA ARG A 68 1.17 18.34 14.38
C ARG A 68 1.40 17.51 13.12
N LEU A 69 0.47 16.63 12.76
CA LEU A 69 0.60 15.79 11.57
C LEU A 69 0.72 16.64 10.31
N GLN A 70 1.60 16.19 9.42
CA GLN A 70 1.83 16.78 8.11
C GLN A 70 1.86 15.67 7.07
N VAL A 71 1.53 16.02 5.83
CA VAL A 71 1.69 15.09 4.70
C VAL A 71 3.17 14.84 4.49
N ALA A 72 3.58 13.57 4.61
CA ALA A 72 4.95 13.15 4.37
C ALA A 72 5.24 12.94 2.87
N CYS A 73 4.29 12.35 2.13
CA CYS A 73 4.37 12.14 0.69
C CYS A 73 2.98 11.93 0.08
N VAL A 74 2.88 12.09 -1.24
CA VAL A 74 1.67 11.85 -2.03
C VAL A 74 2.02 11.03 -3.26
N PHE A 75 1.27 9.95 -3.51
CA PHE A 75 1.35 9.17 -4.74
C PHE A 75 0.04 9.23 -5.51
N GLN A 76 0.11 9.59 -6.80
CA GLN A 76 -1.05 9.65 -7.69
C GLN A 76 -1.24 8.30 -8.38
N LEU A 77 -2.33 7.60 -8.08
CA LEU A 77 -2.62 6.25 -8.58
C LEU A 77 -2.97 6.22 -10.09
N GLY A 78 -3.25 7.38 -10.70
CA GLY A 78 -3.58 7.49 -12.12
C GLY A 78 -4.89 6.79 -12.51
N HIS A 79 -5.85 6.70 -11.57
CA HIS A 79 -7.17 6.09 -11.76
C HIS A 79 -8.24 7.01 -11.17
N ILE A 80 -9.43 7.02 -11.77
CA ILE A 80 -10.60 7.72 -11.25
C ILE A 80 -11.66 6.64 -10.98
N GLY A 81 -12.03 6.46 -9.72
CA GLY A 81 -12.93 5.39 -9.28
C GLY A 81 -12.96 5.25 -7.76
N SER A 82 -13.61 4.19 -7.27
CA SER A 82 -13.61 3.83 -5.85
C SER A 82 -12.24 3.29 -5.42
N PHE A 83 -11.77 3.72 -4.26
CA PHE A 83 -10.53 3.25 -3.65
C PHE A 83 -10.84 2.66 -2.27
N GLU A 84 -10.92 1.33 -2.22
CA GLU A 84 -11.28 0.56 -1.01
C GLU A 84 -10.08 -0.20 -0.42
N THR A 85 -8.89 -0.02 -1.00
CA THR A 85 -7.67 -0.73 -0.59
C THR A 85 -7.35 -0.45 0.88
N SER A 86 -7.21 -1.51 1.69
CA SER A 86 -6.44 -1.42 2.93
C SER A 86 -4.98 -1.70 2.56
N PRO A 87 -4.05 -0.75 2.73
CA PRO A 87 -2.65 -0.99 2.43
C PRO A 87 -2.10 -2.14 3.26
N VAL A 88 -1.30 -3.00 2.64
CA VAL A 88 -0.53 -4.04 3.32
C VAL A 88 0.93 -3.60 3.32
N VAL A 89 1.59 -3.63 4.49
CA VAL A 89 2.95 -3.15 4.67
C VAL A 89 3.80 -4.21 5.34
N PHE A 90 4.95 -4.52 4.75
CA PHE A 90 5.97 -5.38 5.36
C PHE A 90 7.36 -4.85 5.02
N GLY A 91 8.23 -4.74 6.03
CA GLY A 91 9.64 -4.39 5.81
C GLY A 91 9.82 -3.11 4.99
N GLY A 92 8.99 -2.09 5.25
CA GLY A 92 9.00 -0.80 4.56
C GLY A 92 8.37 -0.79 3.15
N ARG A 93 7.90 -1.92 2.64
CA ARG A 93 7.22 -2.03 1.33
C ARG A 93 5.71 -2.04 1.52
N MET A 94 5.03 -1.11 0.86
CA MET A 94 3.58 -0.93 0.92
C MET A 94 2.92 -1.39 -0.39
N TYR A 95 1.89 -2.22 -0.29
CA TYR A 95 1.09 -2.69 -1.41
C TYR A 95 -0.29 -2.05 -1.40
N VAL A 96 -0.68 -1.46 -2.53
CA VAL A 96 -1.99 -0.80 -2.70
C VAL A 96 -2.61 -1.15 -4.05
N THR A 97 -3.94 -1.09 -4.14
CA THR A 97 -4.68 -1.46 -5.35
C THR A 97 -5.66 -0.38 -5.80
N THR A 98 -5.84 -0.30 -7.11
CA THR A 98 -7.04 0.25 -7.74
C THR A 98 -7.93 -0.90 -8.22
N ALA A 99 -9.03 -0.62 -8.93
CA ALA A 99 -9.81 -1.67 -9.59
C ALA A 99 -8.93 -2.55 -10.53
N TYR A 100 -7.94 -1.94 -11.20
CA TYR A 100 -7.17 -2.59 -12.27
C TYR A 100 -5.67 -2.71 -12.00
N LYS A 101 -5.10 -1.88 -11.13
CA LYS A 101 -3.65 -1.86 -10.87
C LYS A 101 -3.30 -2.31 -9.45
N THR A 102 -2.16 -2.98 -9.34
CA THR A 102 -1.47 -3.26 -8.08
C THR A 102 -0.17 -2.48 -8.09
N PHE A 103 0.16 -1.82 -6.99
CA PHE A 103 1.41 -1.09 -6.82
C PHE A 103 2.16 -1.63 -5.60
N ALA A 104 3.48 -1.72 -5.71
CA ALA A 104 4.37 -1.73 -4.56
C ALA A 104 5.07 -0.38 -4.48
N LEU A 105 5.02 0.24 -3.30
CA LEU A 105 5.60 1.53 -2.99
C LEU A 105 6.60 1.38 -1.85
N ASP A 106 7.59 2.26 -1.81
CA ASP A 106 8.35 2.51 -0.59
C ASP A 106 7.46 3.29 0.38
N ALA A 107 7.20 2.72 1.57
CA ALA A 107 6.24 3.26 2.53
C ALA A 107 6.70 4.59 3.15
N ALA A 108 8.01 4.83 3.21
CA ALA A 108 8.57 6.07 3.74
C ALA A 108 8.41 7.23 2.76
N THR A 109 8.62 6.95 1.46
CA THR A 109 8.75 8.00 0.43
C THR A 109 7.60 8.06 -0.56
N CYS A 110 6.67 7.10 -0.51
CA CYS A 110 5.64 6.86 -1.53
C CYS A 110 6.21 6.60 -2.94
N ARG A 111 7.51 6.34 -3.09
CA ARG A 111 8.15 6.09 -4.38
C ARG A 111 7.66 4.76 -4.94
N PRO A 112 7.19 4.68 -6.19
CA PRO A 112 6.82 3.41 -6.79
C PRO A 112 8.05 2.53 -6.99
N LEU A 113 7.93 1.28 -6.57
CA LEU A 113 8.92 0.23 -6.80
C LEU A 113 8.57 -0.56 -8.06
N TRP A 114 7.31 -0.97 -8.18
CA TRP A 114 6.74 -1.58 -9.37
C TRP A 114 5.22 -1.37 -9.43
N SER A 115 4.65 -1.59 -10.61
CA SER A 115 3.19 -1.67 -10.80
C SER A 115 2.82 -2.80 -11.75
N HIS A 116 1.71 -3.47 -11.47
CA HIS A 116 1.10 -4.48 -12.33
C HIS A 116 -0.29 -3.99 -12.77
N THR A 117 -0.59 -4.04 -14.08
CA THR A 117 -1.91 -3.69 -14.62
C THR A 117 -2.59 -4.95 -15.12
N TYR A 118 -3.81 -5.19 -14.66
CA TYR A 118 -4.66 -6.28 -15.11
C TYR A 118 -5.77 -5.76 -16.02
N THR A 119 -5.96 -6.43 -17.15
CA THR A 119 -7.08 -6.20 -18.06
C THR A 119 -8.04 -7.39 -17.92
N PRO A 120 -9.26 -7.18 -17.41
CA PRO A 120 -10.27 -8.24 -17.34
C PRO A 120 -10.53 -8.86 -18.71
N SER A 121 -10.74 -10.18 -18.72
CA SER A 121 -11.07 -10.96 -19.92
C SER A 121 -12.53 -11.40 -19.94
N GLY A 122 -13.23 -11.30 -18.81
CA GLY A 122 -14.63 -11.67 -18.64
C GLY A 122 -15.53 -10.51 -18.20
N PRO A 123 -16.82 -10.81 -17.99
CA PRO A 123 -17.75 -9.86 -17.40
C PRO A 123 -17.27 -9.41 -16.01
N GLU A 124 -17.27 -8.10 -15.80
CA GLU A 124 -16.94 -7.54 -14.50
C GLU A 124 -18.19 -7.43 -13.62
N HIS A 125 -17.98 -7.58 -12.32
CA HIS A 125 -18.96 -7.21 -11.29
C HIS A 125 -18.40 -6.03 -10.47
N MET A 126 -19.02 -5.73 -9.31
CA MET A 126 -18.63 -4.70 -8.33
C MET A 126 -17.22 -4.11 -8.53
N ILE A 127 -17.13 -3.04 -9.32
CA ILE A 127 -15.85 -2.48 -9.78
C ILE A 127 -15.17 -1.78 -8.60
N GLY A 128 -14.20 -2.48 -8.01
CA GLY A 128 -13.44 -2.05 -6.85
C GLY A 128 -12.45 -3.12 -6.42
N ASN A 129 -11.50 -2.76 -5.55
CA ASN A 129 -10.55 -3.70 -4.99
C ASN A 129 -10.19 -3.32 -3.56
N ARG A 130 -10.15 -4.30 -2.66
CA ARG A 130 -9.93 -4.10 -1.21
C ARG A 130 -8.48 -4.32 -0.78
N GLY A 131 -7.60 -4.69 -1.70
CA GLY A 131 -6.18 -4.85 -1.42
C GLY A 131 -5.68 -6.24 -1.81
N VAL A 132 -4.62 -6.65 -1.13
CA VAL A 132 -3.85 -7.86 -1.45
C VAL A 132 -3.63 -8.72 -0.21
N ALA A 133 -3.17 -9.94 -0.43
CA ALA A 133 -2.54 -10.76 0.61
C ALA A 133 -1.08 -11.05 0.23
N LEU A 134 -0.23 -11.20 1.25
CA LEU A 134 1.16 -11.60 1.07
C LEU A 134 1.35 -13.02 1.59
N TYR A 135 2.05 -13.85 0.81
CA TYR A 135 2.49 -15.17 1.28
C TYR A 135 3.64 -15.67 0.39
N ASP A 136 4.70 -16.20 0.99
CA ASP A 136 5.78 -16.91 0.28
C ASP A 136 6.34 -16.14 -0.94
N GLY A 137 6.65 -14.86 -0.73
CA GLY A 137 7.24 -13.99 -1.75
C GLY A 137 6.28 -13.59 -2.86
N LYS A 138 4.96 -13.78 -2.65
CA LYS A 138 3.91 -13.50 -3.63
C LYS A 138 2.92 -12.49 -3.08
N VAL A 139 2.38 -11.69 -3.99
CA VAL A 139 1.26 -10.78 -3.77
C VAL A 139 0.04 -11.39 -4.46
N PHE A 140 -0.97 -11.73 -3.67
CA PHE A 140 -2.23 -12.29 -4.17
C PHE A 140 -3.29 -11.20 -4.31
N ARG A 141 -3.97 -11.18 -5.45
CA ARG A 141 -5.03 -10.20 -5.75
C ARG A 141 -6.22 -10.85 -6.45
N GLY A 142 -7.42 -10.64 -5.91
CA GLY A 142 -8.67 -10.92 -6.63
C GLY A 142 -8.99 -9.85 -7.67
N THR A 143 -9.63 -10.22 -8.78
CA THR A 143 -10.05 -9.31 -9.86
C THR A 143 -11.58 -9.16 -9.92
N SER A 144 -12.07 -8.12 -10.61
CA SER A 144 -13.50 -7.84 -10.78
C SER A 144 -14.24 -8.88 -11.63
N ASP A 145 -13.51 -9.69 -12.41
CA ASP A 145 -14.01 -10.78 -13.24
C ASP A 145 -13.65 -12.18 -12.67
N ALA A 146 -13.49 -12.24 -11.34
CA ALA A 146 -13.35 -13.48 -10.56
C ALA A 146 -12.08 -14.32 -10.81
N HIS A 147 -10.97 -13.70 -11.19
CA HIS A 147 -9.65 -14.32 -11.18
C HIS A 147 -8.90 -14.05 -9.87
N LEU A 148 -7.97 -14.96 -9.53
CA LEU A 148 -6.96 -14.76 -8.49
C LEU A 148 -5.59 -14.70 -9.16
N LEU A 149 -4.92 -13.56 -9.02
CA LEU A 149 -3.56 -13.36 -9.53
C LEU A 149 -2.55 -13.64 -8.41
N ALA A 150 -1.43 -14.26 -8.76
CA ALA A 150 -0.23 -14.30 -7.94
C ALA A 150 0.87 -13.50 -8.66
N LEU A 151 1.39 -12.47 -8.00
CA LEU A 151 2.48 -11.65 -8.50
C LEU A 151 3.74 -11.91 -7.67
N ASP A 152 4.90 -11.96 -8.30
CA ASP A 152 6.18 -11.93 -7.59
C ASP A 152 6.30 -10.62 -6.78
N ALA A 153 6.55 -10.72 -5.47
CA ALA A 153 6.52 -9.57 -4.57
C ALA A 153 7.67 -8.59 -4.79
N ALA A 154 8.78 -9.05 -5.38
CA ALA A 154 9.95 -8.23 -5.68
C ALA A 154 9.76 -7.41 -6.96
N SER A 155 9.18 -8.01 -8.00
CA SER A 155 9.13 -7.44 -9.36
C SER A 155 7.74 -7.05 -9.85
N GLY A 156 6.67 -7.57 -9.24
CA GLY A 156 5.29 -7.41 -9.73
C GLY A 156 4.96 -8.24 -10.97
N LYS A 157 5.85 -9.16 -11.38
CA LYS A 157 5.62 -10.06 -12.51
C LYS A 157 4.52 -11.07 -12.16
N LEU A 158 3.58 -11.28 -13.08
CA LEU A 158 2.58 -12.35 -12.96
C LEU A 158 3.26 -13.72 -13.03
N LEU A 159 2.85 -14.63 -12.14
CA LEU A 159 3.36 -16.00 -12.02
C LEU A 159 2.41 -17.02 -12.65
#